data_AF-A0AAI9Y6G6-F1
#
_entry.id   AF-A0AAI9Y6G6-F1
#
_cell.length_a   1.000
_cell.length_b   1.000
_cell.length_c   1.000
_cell.angle_alpha   90.00
_cell.angle_beta   90.00
_cell.angle_gamma   90.00
#
_symmetry.space_group_name_H-M   'P 1'
#
loop_
_entity.id
_entity.type
_entity.pdbx_description
1 polymer ?
#
loop_
_entity_poly.entity_id
_entity_poly.type
_entity_poly.pdbx_seq_one_letter_code
_entity_poly.pdbx_strand_id
1 'polypeptide(L)'
;MSLYGGQEEALKHWLAKIQTIIDNFPPELRWRGGLSRPSHITEGHDTQIANLFITSLNIRSNLLQKFGSTVKTRAAEHQRIVDDLLEILYHMPQHVLEQNGYSLIPKLRDCGAAYMEQMDVGDGALVSEGARLKLEKLLRKLDDIDCWPGLPGIESPQSNRQ
;
A
#
# COMPACT_ATOMS: atom_id res chain seq x y z
N MET A 1 -26.31 20.00 8.71
CA MET A 1 -25.44 20.62 7.69
C MET A 1 -24.06 19.97 7.85
N SER A 2 -23.56 19.24 6.84
CA SER A 2 -22.28 18.54 6.94
C SER A 2 -21.14 19.57 6.99
N LEU A 3 -20.21 19.41 7.93
CA LEU A 3 -19.05 20.30 8.15
C LEU A 3 -18.17 20.50 6.90
N TYR A 4 -18.32 19.63 5.88
CA TYR A 4 -17.46 19.60 4.71
C TYR A 4 -18.17 19.85 3.38
N GLY A 5 -19.43 20.26 3.33
CA GLY A 5 -20.09 20.59 2.04
C GLY A 5 -20.39 19.41 1.09
N GLY A 6 -20.00 18.16 1.45
CA GLY A 6 -20.32 16.94 0.71
C GLY A 6 -19.35 15.79 1.03
N GLN A 7 -19.64 14.57 0.56
CA GLN A 7 -18.77 13.39 0.74
C GLN A 7 -17.43 13.54 0.00
N GLU A 8 -17.45 14.15 -1.19
CA GLU A 8 -16.25 14.38 -2.00
C GLU A 8 -15.31 15.42 -1.37
N GLU A 9 -15.87 16.51 -0.84
CA GLU A 9 -15.09 17.55 -0.15
C GLU A 9 -14.53 17.05 1.18
N ALA A 10 -15.26 16.19 1.90
CA ALA A 10 -14.72 15.48 3.06
C ALA A 10 -13.55 14.57 2.66
N LEU A 11 -13.66 13.82 1.56
CA LEU A 11 -12.57 12.99 1.04
C LEU A 11 -11.34 13.84 0.69
N LYS A 12 -11.52 14.93 -0.06
CA LYS A 12 -10.43 15.88 -0.38
C LYS A 12 -9.74 16.40 0.88
N HIS A 13 -10.53 16.80 1.89
CA HIS A 13 -10.01 17.26 3.17
C HIS A 13 -9.12 16.21 3.85
N TRP A 14 -9.59 14.96 3.97
CA TRP A 14 -8.83 13.90 4.63
C TRP A 14 -7.59 13.47 3.86
N LEU A 15 -7.67 13.38 2.53
CA LEU A 15 -6.50 13.11 1.69
C LEU A 15 -5.44 14.22 1.82
N ALA A 16 -5.87 15.48 1.82
CA ALA A 16 -4.98 16.62 2.04
C ALA A 16 -4.34 16.57 3.43
N LYS A 17 -5.10 16.20 4.47
CA LYS A 17 -4.57 16.07 5.83
C LYS A 17 -3.50 14.98 5.93
N ILE A 18 -3.71 13.84 5.27
CA ILE A 18 -2.69 12.77 5.20
C ILE A 18 -1.43 13.31 4.52
N GLN A 19 -1.57 13.98 3.37
CA GLN A 19 -0.43 14.55 2.66
C GLN A 19 0.34 15.56 3.52
N THR A 20 -0.36 16.47 4.18
CA THR A 20 0.25 17.44 5.12
C THR A 20 1.05 16.74 6.22
N ILE A 21 0.58 15.62 6.77
CA ILE A 21 1.33 14.88 7.79
C ILE A 21 2.63 14.32 7.20
N ILE A 22 2.55 13.68 6.02
CA ILE A 22 3.72 13.12 5.32
C ILE A 22 4.75 14.21 4.99
N ASP A 23 4.30 15.35 4.48
CA ASP A 23 5.16 16.47 4.08
C ASP A 23 5.92 17.07 5.29
N ASN A 24 5.33 16.94 6.49
CA ASN A 24 5.90 17.46 7.73
C ASN A 24 6.66 16.42 8.55
N PHE A 25 6.95 15.24 7.99
CA PHE A 25 7.81 14.28 8.68
C PHE A 25 9.20 14.87 8.96
N PRO A 26 9.79 14.50 10.13
CA PRO A 26 11.15 14.89 10.45
C PRO A 26 12.13 14.30 9.42
N PRO A 27 13.30 14.91 9.20
CA PRO A 27 14.26 14.49 8.17
C PRO A 27 14.57 12.99 8.17
N GLU A 28 14.60 12.37 9.35
CA GLU A 28 14.87 10.96 9.58
C GLU A 28 13.80 10.02 9.03
N LEU A 29 12.55 10.51 8.91
CA LEU A 29 11.39 9.76 8.43
C LEU A 29 10.94 10.20 7.04
N ARG A 30 11.67 11.09 6.37
CA ARG A 30 11.32 11.51 5.00
C ARG A 30 11.72 10.43 4.00
N TRP A 31 10.80 10.11 3.10
CA TRP A 31 11.14 9.31 1.92
C TRP A 31 12.11 10.08 1.03
N ARG A 32 13.19 9.41 0.59
CA ARG A 32 14.22 10.01 -0.26
C ARG A 32 14.47 9.25 -1.56
N GLY A 33 13.58 8.33 -1.96
CA GLY A 33 13.68 7.62 -3.25
C GLY A 33 15.03 6.92 -3.47
N GLY A 34 15.59 6.28 -2.42
CA GLY A 34 16.89 5.60 -2.50
C GLY A 34 18.13 6.50 -2.44
N LEU A 35 17.99 7.82 -2.25
CA LEU A 35 19.14 8.72 -2.03
C LEU A 35 19.83 8.46 -0.69
N SER A 36 21.11 8.86 -0.60
CA SER A 36 21.95 8.73 0.58
C SER A 36 21.29 9.30 1.85
N ARG A 37 21.34 8.53 2.94
CA ARG A 37 20.73 8.90 4.21
C ARG A 37 21.70 9.68 5.12
N PRO A 38 21.19 10.52 6.04
CA PRO A 38 22.01 11.06 7.11
C PRO A 38 22.72 9.95 7.90
N SER A 39 23.92 10.22 8.41
CA SER A 39 24.79 9.20 9.01
C SER A 39 24.25 8.61 10.33
N HIS A 40 23.30 9.28 10.98
CA HIS A 40 22.67 8.81 12.22
C HIS A 40 21.43 7.95 12.01
N ILE A 41 21.02 7.72 10.76
CA ILE A 41 19.87 6.87 10.45
C ILE A 41 20.21 5.41 10.68
N THR A 42 19.29 4.73 11.35
CA THR A 42 19.37 3.30 11.68
C THR A 42 18.35 2.50 10.89
N GLU A 43 18.51 1.17 10.86
CA GLU A 43 17.52 0.24 10.31
C GLU A 43 16.12 0.41 10.93
N GLY A 44 16.05 0.83 12.21
CA GLY A 44 14.79 1.15 12.87
C GLY A 44 14.04 2.30 12.20
N HIS A 45 14.75 3.30 11.66
CA HIS A 45 14.13 4.38 10.89
C HIS A 45 13.62 3.88 9.53
N ASP A 46 14.37 2.99 8.87
CA ASP A 46 13.94 2.37 7.61
C ASP A 46 12.65 1.58 7.79
N THR A 47 12.59 0.81 8.88
CA THR A 47 11.38 0.11 9.33
C THR A 47 10.21 1.07 9.55
N GLN A 48 10.43 2.20 10.23
CA GLN A 48 9.37 3.18 10.46
C GLN A 48 8.92 3.87 9.18
N ILE A 49 9.84 4.19 8.26
CA ILE A 49 9.50 4.76 6.96
C ILE A 49 8.63 3.79 6.16
N ALA A 50 9.01 2.51 6.07
CA ALA A 50 8.21 1.50 5.38
C ALA A 50 6.79 1.44 5.97
N ASN A 51 6.69 1.32 7.30
CA ASN A 51 5.40 1.22 7.98
C ASN A 51 4.54 2.48 7.80
N LEU A 52 5.10 3.67 7.98
CA LEU A 52 4.36 4.93 7.89
C LEU A 52 3.86 5.20 6.48
N PHE A 53 4.73 5.07 5.48
CA PHE A 53 4.34 5.35 4.09
C PHE A 53 3.35 4.31 3.56
N ILE A 54 3.61 3.02 3.73
CA ILE A 54 2.68 1.96 3.27
C ILE A 54 1.34 2.06 4.01
N THR A 55 1.34 2.38 5.31
CA THR A 55 0.09 2.61 6.05
C THR A 55 -0.65 3.83 5.53
N SER A 56 0.05 4.93 5.23
CA SER A 56 -0.59 6.13 4.67
C SER A 56 -1.26 5.85 3.31
N LEU A 57 -0.59 5.06 2.45
CA LEU A 57 -1.09 4.64 1.15
C LEU A 57 -2.32 3.73 1.30
N ASN A 58 -2.29 2.79 2.25
CA ASN A 58 -3.45 1.95 2.56
C ASN A 58 -4.64 2.76 3.07
N ILE A 59 -4.42 3.74 3.94
CA ILE A 59 -5.49 4.64 4.41
C ILE A 59 -6.08 5.42 3.23
N ARG A 60 -5.23 5.97 2.35
CA ARG A 60 -5.67 6.68 1.13
C ARG A 60 -6.51 5.76 0.23
N SER A 61 -6.05 4.53 -0.03
CA SER A 61 -6.76 3.51 -0.80
C SER A 61 -8.17 3.25 -0.22
N ASN A 62 -8.23 2.99 1.09
CA ASN A 62 -9.48 2.74 1.80
C ASN A 62 -10.46 3.94 1.73
N LEU A 63 -9.95 5.17 1.88
CA LEU A 63 -10.77 6.37 1.75
C LEU A 63 -11.33 6.53 0.33
N LEU A 64 -10.53 6.24 -0.69
CA LEU A 64 -10.93 6.31 -2.10
C LEU A 64 -11.97 5.24 -2.46
N GLN A 65 -11.84 4.02 -1.96
CA GLN A 65 -12.84 2.97 -2.16
C GLN A 65 -14.17 3.32 -1.50
N LYS A 66 -14.14 3.82 -0.26
CA LYS A 66 -15.37 4.13 0.50
C LYS A 66 -16.07 5.42 0.05
N PHE A 67 -15.30 6.44 -0.34
CA PHE A 67 -15.83 7.79 -0.54
C PHE A 67 -15.55 8.41 -1.91
N GLY A 68 -14.75 7.77 -2.78
CA GLY A 68 -14.44 8.29 -4.11
C GLY A 68 -15.68 8.35 -5.00
N SER A 69 -16.00 9.51 -5.56
CA SER A 69 -17.26 9.76 -6.29
C SER A 69 -17.23 9.28 -7.75
N THR A 70 -16.06 9.28 -8.41
CA THR A 70 -15.95 8.94 -9.83
C THR A 70 -14.98 7.79 -10.07
N VAL A 71 -15.40 6.81 -10.87
CA VAL A 71 -14.60 5.63 -11.24
C VAL A 71 -13.26 6.03 -11.86
N LYS A 72 -13.25 7.02 -12.77
CA LYS A 72 -12.03 7.47 -13.46
C LYS A 72 -11.01 8.07 -12.49
N THR A 73 -11.44 8.96 -11.59
CA THR A 73 -10.54 9.55 -10.58
C THR A 73 -10.07 8.48 -9.61
N ARG A 74 -10.97 7.59 -9.16
CA ARG A 74 -10.60 6.48 -8.28
C ARG A 74 -9.55 5.56 -8.91
N ALA A 75 -9.69 5.21 -10.19
CA ALA A 75 -8.71 4.40 -10.91
C ALA A 75 -7.34 5.10 -11.03
N ALA A 76 -7.33 6.39 -11.38
CA ALA A 76 -6.10 7.17 -11.46
C ALA A 76 -5.39 7.29 -10.11
N GLU A 77 -6.13 7.50 -9.01
CA GLU A 77 -5.52 7.56 -7.67
C GLU A 77 -4.97 6.20 -7.22
N HIS A 78 -5.68 5.09 -7.46
CA HIS A 78 -5.15 3.75 -7.11
C HIS A 78 -3.91 3.40 -7.95
N GLN A 79 -3.84 3.86 -9.20
CA GLN A 79 -2.62 3.72 -10.00
C GLN A 79 -1.43 4.44 -9.36
N ARG A 80 -1.61 5.69 -8.88
CA ARG A 80 -0.55 6.41 -8.16
C ARG A 80 -0.16 5.72 -6.86
N ILE A 81 -1.14 5.20 -6.12
CA ILE A 81 -0.88 4.43 -4.90
C ILE A 81 0.02 3.23 -5.19
N VAL A 82 -0.29 2.45 -6.23
CA VAL A 82 0.54 1.29 -6.59
C VAL A 82 1.93 1.71 -7.09
N ASP A 83 2.03 2.82 -7.82
CA ASP A 83 3.33 3.39 -8.21
C ASP A 83 4.20 3.74 -6.99
N ASP A 84 3.63 4.44 -6.02
CA ASP A 84 4.31 4.82 -4.77
C ASP A 84 4.67 3.57 -3.92
N LEU A 85 3.79 2.56 -3.88
CA LEU A 85 4.08 1.28 -3.21
C LEU A 85 5.29 0.60 -3.86
N LEU A 86 5.30 0.48 -5.19
CA LEU A 86 6.42 -0.12 -5.90
C LEU A 86 7.71 0.69 -5.69
N GLU A 87 7.63 2.02 -5.69
CA GLU A 87 8.78 2.86 -5.38
C GLU A 87 9.38 2.50 -4.01
N ILE A 88 8.54 2.38 -2.98
CA ILE A 88 9.00 1.99 -1.64
C ILE A 88 9.59 0.58 -1.65
N LEU A 89 8.88 -0.39 -2.21
CA LEU A 89 9.27 -1.81 -2.17
C LEU A 89 10.57 -2.10 -2.93
N TYR A 90 10.89 -1.34 -3.97
CA TYR A 90 12.12 -1.54 -4.74
C TYR A 90 13.33 -0.77 -4.20
N HIS A 91 13.11 0.24 -3.36
CA HIS A 91 14.21 1.05 -2.79
C HIS A 91 14.43 0.81 -1.29
N MET A 92 13.49 0.16 -0.59
CA MET A 92 13.68 -0.27 0.78
C MET A 92 14.59 -1.51 0.82
N PRO A 93 15.54 -1.60 1.77
CA PRO A 93 16.34 -2.82 1.94
C PRO A 93 15.45 -4.04 2.18
N GLN A 94 15.75 -5.14 1.50
CA GLN A 94 14.92 -6.34 1.53
C GLN A 94 14.70 -6.89 2.96
N HIS A 95 15.75 -6.93 3.78
CA HIS A 95 15.67 -7.39 5.17
C HIS A 95 14.71 -6.55 6.03
N VAL A 96 14.58 -5.24 5.75
CA VAL A 96 13.61 -4.36 6.44
C VAL A 96 12.18 -4.77 6.07
N LEU A 97 11.94 -5.11 4.80
CA LEU A 97 10.62 -5.55 4.34
C LEU A 97 10.24 -6.90 4.94
N GLU A 98 11.16 -7.86 4.94
CA GLU A 98 10.98 -9.22 5.49
C GLU A 98 10.65 -9.19 6.99
N GLN A 99 11.44 -8.45 7.78
CA GLN A 99 11.20 -8.32 9.23
C GLN A 99 9.85 -7.68 9.57
N ASN A 100 9.31 -6.85 8.66
CA ASN A 100 8.04 -6.15 8.84
C ASN A 100 6.87 -6.80 8.08
N GLY A 101 7.08 -7.96 7.44
CA GLY A 101 6.10 -8.59 6.55
C GLY A 101 4.72 -8.74 7.17
N TYR A 102 4.63 -9.11 8.45
CA TYR A 102 3.35 -9.26 9.17
C TYR A 102 2.48 -7.98 9.17
N SER A 103 3.10 -6.80 9.20
CA SER A 103 2.41 -5.51 9.18
C SER A 103 2.14 -5.03 7.76
N LEU A 104 3.11 -5.25 6.85
CA LEU A 104 3.10 -4.71 5.49
C LEU A 104 2.22 -5.53 4.54
N ILE A 105 2.33 -6.86 4.56
CA ILE A 105 1.66 -7.77 3.61
C ILE A 105 0.14 -7.54 3.55
N PRO A 106 -0.60 -7.45 4.67
CA PRO A 106 -2.04 -7.20 4.61
C PRO A 106 -2.38 -5.90 3.89
N LYS A 107 -1.61 -4.82 4.14
CA LYS A 107 -1.84 -3.49 3.54
C LYS A 107 -1.54 -3.48 2.04
N LEU A 108 -0.48 -4.18 1.64
CA LEU A 108 -0.09 -4.34 0.25
C LEU A 108 -1.15 -5.15 -0.52
N ARG A 109 -1.68 -6.23 0.08
CA ARG A 109 -2.77 -7.02 -0.49
C ARG A 109 -4.05 -6.20 -0.63
N ASP A 110 -4.43 -5.43 0.39
CA ASP A 110 -5.59 -4.54 0.35
C ASP A 110 -5.49 -3.51 -0.78
N CYS A 111 -4.34 -2.84 -0.91
CA CYS A 111 -4.09 -1.89 -2.00
C CYS A 111 -4.10 -2.56 -3.38
N GLY A 112 -3.49 -3.74 -3.50
CA GLY A 112 -3.48 -4.53 -4.73
C GLY A 112 -4.88 -4.97 -5.15
N ALA A 113 -5.70 -5.43 -4.20
CA ALA A 113 -7.10 -5.77 -4.44
C ALA A 113 -7.91 -4.57 -4.90
N ALA A 114 -7.77 -3.43 -4.21
CA ALA A 114 -8.44 -2.18 -4.60
C ALA A 114 -8.07 -1.73 -6.01
N TYR A 115 -6.80 -1.88 -6.39
CA TYR A 115 -6.31 -1.59 -7.73
C TYR A 115 -6.87 -2.54 -8.79
N MET A 116 -6.92 -3.84 -8.52
CA MET A 116 -7.54 -4.85 -9.40
C MET A 116 -9.03 -4.55 -9.65
N GLU A 117 -9.78 -4.17 -8.61
CA GLU A 117 -11.19 -3.78 -8.76
C GLU A 117 -11.35 -2.60 -9.74
N GLN A 118 -10.41 -1.65 -9.76
CA GLN A 118 -10.48 -0.54 -10.72
C GLN A 118 -10.16 -0.97 -12.15
N MET A 119 -9.34 -2.01 -12.33
CA MET A 119 -9.01 -2.58 -13.64
C MET A 119 -10.20 -3.32 -14.27
N ASP A 120 -11.07 -3.93 -13.46
CA ASP A 120 -12.24 -4.69 -13.92
C ASP A 120 -13.44 -3.79 -14.28
N VAL A 121 -13.56 -2.63 -13.64
CA VAL A 121 -14.66 -1.67 -13.87
C VAL A 121 -14.43 -0.77 -15.10
N GLY A 122 -13.20 -0.64 -15.57
CA GLY A 122 -12.88 0.08 -16.81
C GLY A 122 -13.15 -0.80 -18.03
N ASP A 123 -14.16 -0.43 -18.83
CA ASP A 123 -14.55 -0.99 -20.13
C ASP A 123 -13.49 -1.98 -20.68
N GLY A 124 -13.75 -3.29 -20.48
CA GLY A 124 -12.78 -4.39 -20.36
C GLY A 124 -11.85 -4.68 -21.54
N ALA A 125 -11.73 -3.75 -22.49
CA ALA A 125 -10.88 -3.83 -23.67
C ALA A 125 -9.50 -3.14 -23.51
N LEU A 126 -9.29 -2.30 -22.48
CA LEU A 126 -8.04 -1.55 -22.30
C LEU A 126 -7.57 -1.53 -20.83
N VAL A 127 -7.53 -2.70 -20.19
CA VAL A 127 -6.55 -2.88 -19.11
C VAL A 127 -5.18 -2.67 -19.75
N SER A 128 -4.63 -1.46 -19.60
CA SER A 128 -3.32 -1.11 -20.13
C SER A 128 -2.33 -2.18 -19.70
N GLU A 129 -1.55 -2.71 -20.63
CA GLU A 129 -0.49 -3.69 -20.34
C GLU A 129 0.40 -3.23 -19.17
N GLY A 130 0.60 -1.91 -19.06
CA GLY A 130 1.32 -1.31 -17.94
C GLY A 130 0.64 -1.50 -16.58
N ALA A 131 -0.70 -1.56 -16.51
CA ALA A 131 -1.43 -1.80 -15.27
C ALA A 131 -1.25 -3.25 -14.79
N ARG A 132 -1.30 -4.22 -15.70
CA ARG A 132 -1.01 -5.65 -15.42
C ARG A 132 0.43 -5.83 -14.95
N LEU A 133 1.38 -5.24 -15.66
CA LEU A 133 2.80 -5.31 -15.29
C LEU A 133 3.06 -4.76 -13.88
N LYS A 134 2.39 -3.69 -13.47
CA LYS A 134 2.50 -3.15 -12.10
C LYS A 134 1.96 -4.12 -11.06
N LEU A 135 0.80 -4.73 -11.33
CA LEU A 135 0.23 -5.74 -10.44
C LEU A 135 1.15 -6.96 -10.31
N GLU A 136 1.71 -7.45 -11.41
CA GLU A 136 2.68 -8.55 -11.38
C GLU A 136 3.93 -8.23 -10.56
N LYS A 137 4.46 -7.01 -10.70
CA LYS A 137 5.59 -6.55 -9.87
C LYS A 137 5.23 -6.52 -8.39
N LEU A 138 4.03 -6.07 -8.05
CA LEU A 138 3.55 -6.03 -6.67
C LEU A 138 3.38 -7.44 -6.10
N LEU A 139 2.78 -8.35 -6.87
CA LEU A 139 2.62 -9.76 -6.48
C LEU A 139 3.98 -10.45 -6.29
N ARG A 140 4.93 -10.25 -7.21
CA ARG A 140 6.29 -10.79 -7.06
C ARG A 140 6.96 -10.27 -5.80
N LYS A 141 6.83 -8.98 -5.50
CA LYS A 141 7.36 -8.41 -4.25
C LYS A 141 6.66 -8.95 -3.01
N LEU A 142 5.36 -9.21 -3.09
CA LEU A 142 4.64 -9.87 -2.01
C LEU A 142 5.18 -11.28 -1.78
N ASP A 143 5.44 -12.06 -2.83
CA ASP A 143 6.03 -13.40 -2.72
C ASP A 143 7.43 -13.36 -2.11
N ASP A 144 8.25 -12.36 -2.47
CA ASP A 144 9.59 -12.17 -1.89
C ASP A 144 9.55 -11.84 -0.39
N ILE A 145 8.53 -11.08 0.07
CA ILE A 145 8.38 -10.66 1.47
C ILE A 145 7.62 -11.71 2.30
N ASP A 146 6.75 -12.49 1.67
CA ASP A 146 5.98 -13.56 2.29
C ASP A 146 6.89 -14.78 2.52
N CYS A 147 7.91 -14.59 3.35
CA CYS A 147 8.80 -15.64 3.85
C CYS A 147 8.14 -16.46 4.97
N TRP A 148 6.83 -16.35 5.17
CA TRP A 148 6.10 -17.08 6.20
C TRP A 148 5.99 -18.56 5.80
N PRO A 149 6.63 -19.51 6.52
CA PRO A 149 6.58 -20.93 6.17
C PRO A 149 5.23 -21.60 6.50
N GLY A 150 4.19 -20.81 6.80
CA GLY A 150 3.02 -21.28 7.55
C GLY A 150 3.34 -21.42 9.03
N LEU A 151 2.33 -21.36 9.90
CA LEU A 151 2.49 -21.82 11.28
C LEU A 151 2.87 -23.31 11.23
N PRO A 152 4.01 -23.75 11.79
CA PRO A 152 4.21 -25.17 12.00
C PRO A 152 3.22 -25.62 13.10
N GLY A 153 2.16 -26.33 12.70
CA GLY A 153 1.33 -27.06 13.66
C GLY A 153 -0.12 -26.59 13.85
N ILE A 154 -0.83 -26.19 12.80
CA ILE A 154 -2.28 -26.46 12.76
C ILE A 154 -2.45 -27.73 11.94
N GLU A 155 -2.23 -28.87 12.59
CA GLU A 155 -2.75 -30.13 12.10
C GLU A 155 -4.24 -29.93 11.86
N SER A 156 -4.69 -30.19 10.64
CA SER A 156 -6.12 -30.30 10.36
C SER A 156 -6.68 -31.33 11.34
N PRO A 157 -7.73 -31.04 12.12
CA PRO A 157 -8.28 -32.02 13.04
C PRO A 157 -8.63 -33.26 12.22
N GLN A 158 -7.90 -34.35 12.47
CA GLN A 158 -8.20 -35.63 11.87
C GLN A 158 -9.67 -35.94 12.16
N SER A 159 -10.45 -36.10 11.09
CA SER A 159 -11.81 -36.59 11.17
C SER A 159 -11.75 -38.02 11.69
N ASN A 160 -11.76 -38.18 13.01
CA ASN A 160 -12.06 -39.46 13.64
C ASN A 160 -13.54 -39.75 13.39
N ARG A 161 -13.82 -40.39 12.26
CA ARG A 161 -15.05 -41.15 12.07
C ARG A 161 -14.91 -42.41 12.93
N GLN A 162 -15.59 -42.40 14.08
CA GLN A 162 -16.15 -43.62 14.65
C GLN A 162 -17.35 -44.06 13.82
#